data_AF-A0A453LEK1-F1
#
_entry.id   AF-A0A453LEK1-F1
#
_cell.length_a   1.000
_cell.length_b   1.000
_cell.length_c   1.000
_cell.angle_alpha   90.00
_cell.angle_beta   90.00
_cell.angle_gamma   90.00
#
_symmetry.space_group_name_H-M   'P 1'
#
loop_
_entity.id
_entity.type
_entity.pdbx_description
1 polymer ?
#
loop_
_entity_poly.entity_id
_entity_poly.type
_entity_poly.pdbx_seq_one_letter_code
_entity_poly.pdbx_strand_id
1 'polypeptide(L)'
;NPWPELKQFAKSIDICDKDPVVHKHTPYIVILVRLAEKWADAHDGQLPSTRQEKREFKDLIRAHMLNVDEDNYKEAVESSYKVSVTPGISDEIRQIIDDSSSEVNFSSSDFWVLVASLKEFIANEGNGELPLEGTIPDMTSLTE
;
A
#
# COMPACT_ATOMS: atom_id res chain seq x y z
N ASN A 1 5.10 1.45 -2.44
CA ASN A 1 6.29 0.81 -1.85
C ASN A 1 5.95 0.32 -0.46
N PRO A 2 5.69 -0.99 -0.25
CA PRO A 2 5.42 -1.47 1.10
C PRO A 2 6.68 -1.32 1.98
N TRP A 3 6.50 -0.88 3.22
CA TRP A 3 7.58 -0.75 4.19
C TRP A 3 8.16 -2.13 4.56
N PRO A 4 9.40 -2.22 5.08
CA PRO A 4 10.11 -3.49 5.26
C PRO A 4 9.33 -4.53 6.06
N GLU A 5 8.68 -4.12 7.15
CA GLU A 5 7.93 -4.98 8.06
C GLU A 5 6.71 -5.59 7.36
N LEU A 6 5.99 -4.82 6.54
CA LEU A 6 4.86 -5.33 5.74
C LEU A 6 5.34 -6.33 4.68
N LYS A 7 6.47 -6.06 4.02
CA LYS A 7 7.07 -7.01 3.07
C LYS A 7 7.45 -8.32 3.75
N GLN A 8 8.07 -8.24 4.92
CA GLN A 8 8.48 -9.41 5.69
C GLN A 8 7.26 -10.23 6.14
N PHE A 9 6.23 -9.57 6.65
CA PHE A 9 4.97 -10.21 7.03
C PHE A 9 4.33 -10.92 5.83
N ALA A 10 4.18 -10.24 4.70
CA ALA A 10 3.58 -10.84 3.51
C ALA A 10 4.38 -12.06 3.01
N LYS A 11 5.72 -12.01 3.06
CA LYS A 11 6.59 -13.14 2.68
C LYS A 11 6.50 -14.35 3.59
N SER A 12 6.06 -14.17 4.83
CA SER A 12 5.87 -15.28 5.77
C SER A 12 4.64 -16.14 5.45
N ILE A 13 3.74 -15.65 4.58
CA ILE A 13 2.50 -16.32 4.20
C ILE A 13 2.65 -16.90 2.79
N ASP A 14 2.34 -18.19 2.65
CA ASP A 14 2.30 -18.87 1.36
C ASP A 14 0.91 -18.74 0.72
N ILE A 15 0.79 -17.85 -0.26
CA ILE A 15 -0.45 -17.67 -1.03
C ILE A 15 -0.73 -18.83 -2.02
N CYS A 16 0.19 -19.79 -2.14
CA CYS A 16 0.02 -21.00 -2.95
C CYS A 16 -0.39 -22.22 -2.10
N ASP A 17 -0.66 -22.02 -0.80
CA ASP A 17 -1.17 -23.08 0.06
C ASP A 17 -2.51 -23.61 -0.51
N LYS A 18 -2.65 -24.93 -0.51
CA LYS A 18 -3.83 -25.62 -1.02
C LYS A 18 -4.85 -25.95 0.06
N ASP A 19 -4.55 -25.67 1.34
CA ASP A 19 -5.55 -25.71 2.39
C ASP A 19 -6.60 -24.62 2.14
N PRO A 20 -7.86 -24.99 1.82
CA PRO A 20 -8.90 -24.02 1.47
C PRO A 20 -9.21 -23.04 2.60
N VAL A 21 -9.01 -23.43 3.86
CA VAL A 21 -9.28 -22.57 5.02
C VAL A 21 -8.21 -21.48 5.09
N VAL A 22 -6.93 -21.87 5.09
CA VAL A 22 -5.81 -20.92 5.14
C VAL A 22 -5.85 -19.98 3.93
N HIS A 23 -6.08 -20.53 2.75
CA HIS A 23 -6.11 -19.78 1.50
C HIS A 23 -7.24 -18.72 1.47
N LYS A 24 -8.47 -19.10 1.86
CA LYS A 24 -9.63 -18.20 1.87
C LYS A 24 -9.59 -17.12 2.95
N HIS A 25 -8.78 -17.32 4.00
CA HIS A 25 -8.63 -16.37 5.09
C HIS A 25 -7.30 -15.62 5.10
N THR A 26 -6.55 -15.66 3.99
CA THR A 26 -5.38 -14.80 3.82
C THR A 26 -5.83 -13.35 3.53
N PRO A 27 -5.39 -12.33 4.28
CA PRO A 27 -5.78 -10.94 4.04
C PRO A 27 -5.47 -10.49 2.62
N TYR A 28 -6.36 -9.73 1.98
CA TYR A 28 -6.18 -9.30 0.59
C TYR A 28 -4.90 -8.48 0.38
N ILE A 29 -4.44 -7.73 1.39
CA ILE A 29 -3.18 -6.95 1.31
C ILE A 29 -1.98 -7.88 1.10
N VAL A 30 -1.96 -9.05 1.76
CA VAL A 30 -0.91 -10.05 1.57
C VAL A 30 -0.92 -10.57 0.14
N ILE A 31 -2.11 -10.92 -0.38
CA ILE A 31 -2.29 -11.35 -1.77
C ILE A 31 -1.75 -10.31 -2.74
N LEU A 32 -2.11 -9.04 -2.55
CA LEU A 32 -1.66 -7.94 -3.40
C LEU A 32 -0.14 -7.75 -3.36
N VAL A 33 0.49 -7.77 -2.18
CA VAL A 33 1.94 -7.62 -2.06
C VAL A 33 2.66 -8.78 -2.77
N ARG A 34 2.23 -10.02 -2.52
CA ARG A 34 2.88 -11.22 -3.09
C ARG A 34 2.71 -11.31 -4.60
N LEU A 35 1.52 -10.99 -5.13
CA LEU A 35 1.29 -10.99 -6.57
C LEU A 35 1.92 -9.79 -7.26
N ALA A 36 2.04 -8.64 -6.60
CA ALA A 36 2.79 -7.50 -7.13
C ALA A 36 4.29 -7.80 -7.24
N GLU A 37 4.88 -8.49 -6.26
CA GLU A 37 6.27 -8.98 -6.35
C GLU A 37 6.42 -9.92 -7.56
N LYS A 38 5.55 -10.93 -7.67
CA LYS A 38 5.54 -11.87 -8.81
C LYS A 38 5.37 -11.17 -10.17
N TRP A 39 4.53 -10.14 -10.22
CA TRP A 39 4.37 -9.31 -11.42
C TRP A 39 5.67 -8.58 -11.74
N ALA A 40 6.26 -7.89 -10.76
CA ALA A 40 7.48 -7.11 -10.93
C ALA A 40 8.66 -7.99 -11.40
N ASP A 41 8.80 -9.21 -10.85
CA ASP A 41 9.83 -10.17 -11.27
C ASP A 41 9.72 -10.54 -12.76
N ALA A 42 8.49 -10.53 -13.32
CA ALA A 42 8.23 -10.80 -14.74
C ALA A 42 8.29 -9.56 -15.64
N HIS A 43 8.39 -8.35 -15.07
CA HIS A 43 8.30 -7.07 -15.79
C HIS A 43 9.41 -6.09 -15.38
N ASP A 44 10.65 -6.58 -15.24
CA ASP A 44 11.84 -5.76 -14.97
C ASP A 44 11.71 -4.86 -13.72
N GLY A 45 11.06 -5.37 -12.68
CA GLY A 45 10.81 -4.66 -11.43
C GLY A 45 9.67 -3.65 -11.50
N GLN A 46 8.97 -3.52 -12.63
CA GLN A 46 7.89 -2.55 -12.81
C GLN A 46 6.55 -3.10 -12.33
N LEU A 47 5.77 -2.23 -11.70
CA LEU A 47 4.39 -2.52 -11.31
C LEU A 47 3.42 -2.24 -12.46
N PRO A 48 2.21 -2.83 -12.47
CA PRO A 48 1.21 -2.56 -13.48
C PRO A 48 0.88 -1.07 -13.52
N SER A 49 1.06 -0.43 -14.67
CA SER A 49 0.94 1.01 -14.84
C SER A 49 -0.13 1.37 -15.87
N THR A 50 -0.15 0.65 -17.00
CA THR A 50 -1.09 0.90 -18.09
C THR A 50 -2.46 0.29 -17.81
N ARG A 51 -3.50 0.74 -18.54
CA ARG A 51 -4.84 0.14 -18.42
C ARG A 51 -4.83 -1.36 -18.75
N GLN A 52 -3.99 -1.76 -19.70
CA GLN A 52 -3.85 -3.15 -20.11
C GLN A 52 -3.17 -3.97 -19.02
N GLU A 53 -2.03 -3.52 -18.51
CA GLU A 53 -1.32 -4.18 -17.40
C GLU A 53 -2.19 -4.28 -16.14
N LYS A 54 -2.94 -3.23 -15.81
CA LYS A 54 -3.90 -3.25 -14.68
C LYS A 54 -4.98 -4.31 -14.85
N ARG A 55 -5.41 -4.58 -16.09
CA ARG A 55 -6.37 -5.64 -16.39
C ARG A 55 -5.72 -7.02 -16.25
N GLU A 56 -4.53 -7.19 -16.83
CA GLU A 56 -3.76 -8.43 -16.75
C GLU A 56 -3.41 -8.78 -15.30
N PHE A 57 -3.10 -7.79 -14.47
CA PHE A 57 -2.87 -7.99 -13.04
C PHE A 57 -4.14 -8.45 -12.32
N LYS A 58 -5.31 -7.90 -12.65
CA LYS A 58 -6.59 -8.43 -12.13
C LYS A 58 -6.84 -9.87 -12.56
N ASP A 59 -6.49 -10.21 -13.80
CA ASP A 59 -6.62 -11.57 -14.30
C ASP A 59 -5.62 -12.52 -13.61
N LEU A 60 -4.41 -12.04 -13.29
CA LEU A 60 -3.44 -12.76 -12.47
C LEU A 60 -3.99 -13.07 -11.07
N ILE A 61 -4.61 -12.10 -10.40
CA ILE A 61 -5.25 -12.31 -9.08
C ILE A 61 -6.33 -13.39 -9.18
N ARG A 62 -7.23 -13.28 -10.16
CA ARG A 62 -8.31 -14.27 -10.35
C ARG A 62 -7.79 -15.67 -10.65
N ALA A 63 -6.69 -15.78 -11.39
CA ALA A 63 -6.08 -17.06 -11.71
C ALA A 63 -5.48 -17.78 -10.49
N HIS A 64 -5.26 -17.08 -9.37
CA HIS A 64 -4.82 -17.68 -8.11
C HIS A 64 -5.97 -18.09 -7.18
N MET A 65 -7.23 -17.79 -7.55
CA MET A 65 -8.38 -18.29 -6.81
C MET A 65 -8.49 -19.81 -6.96
N LEU A 66 -8.71 -20.51 -5.84
CA LEU A 66 -9.01 -21.94 -5.84
C LEU A 66 -10.50 -22.19 -6.02
N ASN A 67 -11.34 -21.28 -5.51
CA ASN A 67 -12.79 -21.38 -5.56
C ASN A 67 -13.46 -20.03 -5.88
N VAL A 68 -14.71 -20.06 -6.36
CA VAL A 68 -15.45 -18.83 -6.75
C VAL A 68 -15.87 -17.99 -5.53
N ASP A 69 -15.95 -18.61 -4.36
CA ASP A 69 -16.43 -18.02 -3.11
C ASP A 69 -15.31 -17.49 -2.20
N GLU A 70 -14.16 -17.09 -2.77
CA GLU A 70 -13.03 -16.52 -2.03
C GLU A 70 -13.11 -14.99 -1.98
N ASP A 71 -13.75 -14.47 -0.93
CA ASP A 71 -14.00 -13.03 -0.79
C ASP A 71 -12.72 -12.22 -0.62
N ASN A 72 -11.68 -12.75 0.02
CA ASN A 72 -10.36 -12.13 0.10
C ASN A 72 -9.72 -11.87 -1.28
N TYR A 73 -9.92 -12.76 -2.26
CA TYR A 73 -9.46 -12.55 -3.63
C TYR A 73 -10.34 -11.57 -4.41
N LYS A 74 -11.66 -11.53 -4.13
CA LYS A 74 -12.54 -10.49 -4.68
C LYS A 74 -12.14 -9.10 -4.16
N GLU A 75 -11.90 -8.98 -2.86
CA GLU A 75 -11.35 -7.78 -2.21
C GLU A 75 -10.01 -7.38 -2.85
N ALA A 76 -9.13 -8.34 -3.13
CA ALA A 76 -7.85 -8.09 -3.80
C ALA A 76 -8.06 -7.53 -5.23
N VAL A 77 -8.99 -8.10 -6.01
CA VAL A 77 -9.32 -7.59 -7.36
C VAL A 77 -9.90 -6.17 -7.31
N GLU A 78 -10.76 -5.87 -6.34
CA GLU A 78 -11.35 -4.55 -6.14
C GLU A 78 -10.30 -3.53 -5.69
N SER A 79 -9.39 -3.94 -4.80
CA SER A 79 -8.32 -3.13 -4.25
C SER A 79 -7.04 -3.14 -5.10
N SER A 80 -7.01 -3.82 -6.26
CA SER A 80 -5.80 -4.00 -7.07
C SER A 80 -5.21 -2.68 -7.57
N TYR A 81 -6.03 -1.63 -7.66
CA TYR A 81 -5.57 -0.29 -8.04
C TYR A 81 -4.48 0.23 -7.10
N LYS A 82 -4.48 -0.16 -5.82
CA LYS A 82 -3.49 0.24 -4.81
C LYS A 82 -2.05 -0.12 -5.20
N VAL A 83 -1.88 -1.19 -5.99
CA VAL A 83 -0.56 -1.62 -6.49
C VAL A 83 -0.01 -0.63 -7.52
N SER A 84 -0.89 0.02 -8.28
CA SER A 84 -0.53 0.98 -9.33
C SER A 84 -0.54 2.43 -8.89
N VAL A 85 -0.98 2.72 -7.65
CA VAL A 85 -0.98 4.08 -7.13
C VAL A 85 0.44 4.43 -6.74
N THR A 86 0.99 5.46 -7.39
CA THR A 86 2.23 6.09 -6.95
C THR A 86 1.95 6.81 -5.63
N PRO A 87 2.61 6.44 -4.53
CA PRO A 87 2.55 7.23 -3.30
C PRO A 87 2.99 8.67 -3.59
N GLY A 88 2.32 9.64 -3.01
CA GLY A 88 2.65 11.04 -3.23
C GLY A 88 1.91 11.96 -2.29
N ILE A 89 2.57 13.06 -1.96
CA ILE A 89 1.99 14.17 -1.22
C ILE A 89 1.10 14.95 -2.18
N SER A 90 -0.16 15.18 -1.81
CA SER A 90 -1.09 15.95 -2.62
C SER A 90 -0.61 17.40 -2.77
N ASP A 91 -1.01 18.06 -3.85
CA ASP A 91 -0.56 19.43 -4.11
C ASP A 91 -1.04 20.42 -3.04
N GLU A 92 -2.20 20.17 -2.43
CA GLU A 92 -2.73 20.96 -1.32
C GLU A 92 -1.82 20.84 -0.08
N ILE A 93 -1.37 19.63 0.24
CA ILE A 93 -0.47 19.40 1.38
C ILE A 93 0.90 20.02 1.09
N ARG A 94 1.41 19.89 -0.15
CA ARG A 94 2.66 20.56 -0.56
C ARG A 94 2.58 22.07 -0.41
N GLN A 95 1.49 22.70 -0.82
CA GLN A 95 1.30 24.15 -0.64
C GLN A 95 1.39 24.58 0.81
N ILE A 96 0.88 23.77 1.75
CA ILE A 96 0.96 24.06 3.18
C ILE A 96 2.39 23.87 3.69
N ILE A 97 3.05 22.77 3.30
CA ILE A 97 4.41 22.44 3.73
C ILE A 97 5.43 23.46 3.22
N ASP A 98 5.26 23.93 1.98
CA ASP A 98 6.17 24.87 1.33
C ASP A 98 5.83 26.34 1.62
N ASP A 99 4.78 26.61 2.41
CA ASP A 99 4.44 27.97 2.83
C ASP A 99 5.56 28.57 3.69
N SER A 100 5.83 29.86 3.52
CA SER A 100 6.80 30.60 4.34
C SER A 100 6.52 30.52 5.85
N SER A 101 5.28 30.29 6.24
CA SER A 101 4.85 30.15 7.63
C SER A 101 5.33 28.84 8.27
N SER A 102 5.79 27.86 7.47
CA SER A 102 6.49 26.66 7.94
C SER A 102 7.90 26.96 8.48
N GLU A 103 8.46 28.14 8.18
CA GLU A 103 9.71 28.62 8.78
C GLU A 103 9.41 29.24 10.15
N VAL A 104 9.34 28.38 11.16
CA VAL A 104 8.81 28.72 12.47
C VAL A 104 9.76 29.59 13.32
N ASN A 105 9.15 30.44 14.15
CA ASN A 105 9.85 31.27 15.13
C ASN A 105 9.02 31.35 16.44
N PHE A 106 9.49 32.12 17.41
CA PHE A 106 8.86 32.23 18.73
C PHE A 106 7.41 32.76 18.74
N SER A 107 6.94 33.35 17.63
CA SER A 107 5.57 33.85 17.46
C SER A 107 4.66 32.94 16.62
N SER A 108 5.20 31.85 16.09
CA SER A 108 4.43 30.89 15.28
C SER A 108 3.35 30.21 16.11
N SER A 109 2.21 29.92 15.48
CA SER A 109 1.16 29.12 16.11
C SER A 109 1.52 27.64 16.16
N ASP A 110 0.92 26.91 17.10
CA ASP A 110 1.11 25.46 17.25
C ASP A 110 0.91 24.69 15.94
N PHE A 111 -0.05 25.11 15.12
CA PHE A 111 -0.29 24.53 13.80
C PHE A 111 0.95 24.57 12.91
N TRP A 112 1.62 25.72 12.80
CA TRP A 112 2.80 25.88 11.96
C TRP A 112 4.02 25.14 12.51
N VAL A 113 4.11 24.98 13.84
CA VAL A 113 5.11 24.10 14.48
C VAL A 113 4.90 22.64 14.08
N LEU A 114 3.64 22.17 14.04
CA LEU A 114 3.33 20.82 13.55
C LEU A 114 3.63 20.66 12.06
N VAL A 115 3.31 21.65 11.23
CA VAL A 115 3.65 21.64 9.79
C VAL A 115 5.16 21.59 9.58
N ALA A 116 5.94 22.38 10.32
CA ALA A 116 7.40 22.34 10.26
C ALA A 116 7.96 20.98 10.67
N SER A 117 7.40 20.38 11.73
CA SER A 117 7.78 19.03 12.17
C SER A 117 7.46 17.96 11.11
N LEU A 118 6.31 18.10 10.45
CA LEU A 118 5.91 17.23 9.35
C LEU A 118 6.85 17.38 8.15
N LYS A 119 7.22 18.62 7.79
CA LYS A 119 8.19 18.94 6.73
C LYS A 119 9.55 18.27 6.99
N GLU A 120 10.06 18.36 8.22
CA GLU A 120 11.29 17.69 8.64
C GLU A 120 11.19 16.16 8.55
N PHE A 121 10.08 15.58 9.02
CA PHE A 121 9.86 14.13 8.90
C PHE A 121 9.91 13.69 7.43
N ILE A 122 9.19 14.38 6.55
CA ILE A 122 9.14 14.05 5.11
C ILE A 122 10.54 14.10 4.49
N ALA A 123 11.34 15.12 4.82
CA ALA A 123 12.68 15.30 4.28
C ALA A 123 13.68 14.24 4.79
N ASN A 124 13.45 13.70 5.99
CA ASN A 124 14.36 12.79 6.66
C ASN A 124 13.76 11.36 6.74
N GLU A 125 13.09 11.01 7.83
CA GLU A 125 12.62 9.64 8.11
C GLU A 125 11.54 9.14 7.15
N GLY A 126 10.73 10.05 6.62
CA GLY A 126 9.61 9.78 5.72
C GLY A 126 10.03 9.49 4.28
N ASN A 127 11.30 9.72 3.91
CA ASN A 127 11.81 9.48 2.55
C ASN A 127 10.93 10.10 1.45
N GLY A 128 10.47 11.32 1.65
CA GLY A 128 9.59 12.05 0.73
C GLY A 128 8.10 11.72 0.84
N GLU A 129 7.69 10.87 1.79
CA GLU A 129 6.30 10.49 2.05
C GLU A 129 5.78 10.99 3.41
N LEU A 130 4.46 11.08 3.54
CA LEU A 130 3.79 11.41 4.80
C LEU A 130 3.91 10.26 5.81
N PRO A 131 3.78 10.53 7.12
CA PRO A 131 3.67 9.48 8.13
C PRO A 131 2.57 8.48 7.79
N LEU A 132 2.84 7.19 8.04
CA LEU A 132 1.88 6.13 7.77
C LEU A 132 0.62 6.29 8.62
N GLU A 133 -0.54 6.20 7.97
CA GLU A 133 -1.82 6.15 8.66
C GLU A 133 -1.95 4.80 9.37
N GLY A 134 -2.21 4.83 10.69
CA GLY A 134 -2.28 3.62 11.51
C GLY A 134 -3.56 2.80 11.34
N THR A 135 -4.53 3.27 10.55
CA THR A 135 -5.80 2.60 10.33
C THR A 135 -5.73 1.65 9.14
N ILE A 136 -6.15 0.41 9.35
CA ILE A 136 -6.27 -0.62 8.30
C ILE A 136 -7.76 -0.90 8.12
N PRO A 137 -8.29 -0.95 6.87
CA PRO A 137 -9.68 -1.30 6.65
C PRO A 137 -9.96 -2.75 7.08
N ASP A 138 -11.23 -3.07 7.34
CA ASP A 138 -11.66 -4.44 7.61
C ASP A 138 -11.33 -5.36 6.42
N MET A 139 -10.99 -6.62 6.72
CA MET A 139 -10.52 -7.60 5.73
C MET A 139 -11.04 -8.99 6.06
N THR A 140 -11.41 -9.75 5.04
CA THR A 140 -11.72 -11.17 5.21
C THR A 140 -10.46 -11.94 5.60
N SER A 141 -10.33 -12.30 6.88
CA SER A 141 -9.18 -13.06 7.40
C SER A 141 -9.52 -13.88 8.66
N LEU A 142 -8.59 -14.72 9.12
CA LEU A 142 -8.67 -15.37 10.42
C LEU A 142 -8.42 -14.33 11.53
N THR A 143 -8.99 -14.60 12.69
CA THR A 143 -8.78 -13.82 13.92
C THR A 143 -7.78 -14.57 14.79
N GLU A 144 -6.49 -14.49 14.47
CA GLU A 144 -5.40 -14.94 15.35
C GLU A 144 -4.26 -13.92 15.38
#